data_AF-N4TSB7-F1
#
_entry.id   AF-N4TSB7-F1
#
_cell.length_a   1.000
_cell.length_b   1.000
_cell.length_c   1.000
_cell.angle_alpha   90.00
_cell.angle_beta   90.00
_cell.angle_gamma   90.00
#
_symmetry.space_group_name_H-M   'P 1'
#
loop_
_entity.id
_entity.type
_entity.pdbx_description
1 polymer ?
#
loop_
_entity_poly.entity_id
_entity_poly.type
_entity_poly.pdbx_seq_one_letter_code
_entity_poly.pdbx_strand_id
1 'polypeptide(L)'
;IYGGIYSVYSGRMLSGEYWARSEPYALADIVLKDIKHLLGLGQEANMALKNALTGLAYLQKVIKGSPGDQIDVSAIYGAVREANGLEFKN
;
A
#
# COMPACT_ATOMS: atom_id res chain seq x y z
N ILE A 1 -10.72 0.11 22.32
CA ILE A 1 -9.50 0.43 21.54
C ILE A 1 -9.87 1.58 20.61
N TYR A 2 -9.56 2.82 20.97
CA TYR A 2 -9.76 3.94 20.05
C TYR A 2 -8.47 4.12 19.23
N GLY A 3 -8.59 3.95 17.91
CA GLY A 3 -7.61 4.40 16.93
C GLY A 3 -6.75 3.34 16.27
N GLY A 4 -5.93 2.59 17.00
CA GLY A 4 -5.10 1.50 16.46
C GLY A 4 -4.41 1.81 15.12
N ILE A 5 -4.35 0.81 14.24
CA ILE A 5 -3.72 0.94 12.92
C ILE A 5 -4.45 1.96 12.02
N TYR A 6 -5.78 2.06 12.16
CA TYR A 6 -6.58 2.97 11.34
C TYR A 6 -6.25 4.45 11.62
N SER A 7 -6.09 4.84 12.89
CA SER A 7 -5.68 6.20 13.24
C SER A 7 -4.30 6.53 12.70
N VAL A 8 -3.34 5.59 12.79
CA VAL A 8 -1.98 5.80 12.26
C VAL A 8 -2.03 6.05 10.75
N TYR A 9 -2.70 5.20 9.98
CA TYR A 9 -2.78 5.39 8.53
C TYR A 9 -3.60 6.64 8.15
N SER A 10 -4.69 6.93 8.88
CA SER A 10 -5.46 8.16 8.63
C SER A 10 -4.60 9.42 8.85
N GLY A 11 -3.76 9.43 9.90
CA GLY A 11 -2.82 10.50 10.14
C GLY A 11 -1.85 10.67 8.98
N ARG A 12 -1.26 9.57 8.48
CA ARG A 12 -0.36 9.59 7.32
C ARG A 12 -1.03 10.10 6.05
N MET A 13 -2.27 9.68 5.81
CA MET A 13 -3.08 10.12 4.66
C MET A 13 -3.35 11.62 4.72
N LEU A 14 -3.71 12.15 5.90
CA LEU A 14 -4.01 13.57 6.09
C LEU A 14 -2.77 14.46 6.02
N SER A 15 -1.63 14.00 6.54
CA SER A 15 -0.39 14.79 6.60
C SER A 15 0.47 14.73 5.33
N GLY A 16 0.17 13.81 4.39
CA GLY A 16 1.01 13.56 3.22
C GLY A 16 2.24 12.68 3.49
N GLU A 17 2.36 12.16 4.72
CA GLU A 17 3.47 11.30 5.13
C GLU A 17 3.55 10.00 4.30
N TYR A 18 2.46 9.60 3.64
CA TYR A 18 2.42 8.43 2.75
C TYR A 18 3.25 8.58 1.46
N TRP A 19 3.66 9.80 1.08
CA TRP A 19 4.49 10.07 -0.09
C TRP A 19 5.74 10.91 0.20
N ALA A 20 5.74 11.66 1.32
CA ALA A 20 6.78 12.63 1.62
C ALA A 20 7.96 12.06 2.43
N ARG A 21 7.82 10.89 3.06
CA ARG A 21 8.91 10.32 3.89
C ARG A 21 10.03 9.74 3.00
N SER A 22 11.28 9.99 3.41
CA SER A 22 12.49 9.44 2.78
C SER A 22 12.77 7.98 3.14
N GLU A 23 12.46 7.55 4.37
CA GLU A 23 12.65 6.19 4.84
C GLU A 23 11.32 5.45 5.03
N PRO A 24 11.04 4.35 4.33
CA PRO A 24 9.77 3.64 4.51
C PRO A 24 9.69 2.96 5.88
N TYR A 25 8.52 2.99 6.52
CA TYR A 25 8.23 2.13 7.67
C TYR A 25 8.08 0.67 7.25
N ALA A 26 7.51 0.45 6.07
CA ALA A 26 7.40 -0.86 5.45
C ALA A 26 7.67 -0.73 3.95
N LEU A 27 8.82 -1.25 3.52
CA LEU A 27 9.26 -1.21 2.13
C LEU A 27 8.25 -1.94 1.25
N ALA A 28 7.78 -1.27 0.19
CA ALA A 28 6.78 -1.80 -0.73
C ALA A 28 7.19 -3.13 -1.34
N ASP A 29 8.47 -3.33 -1.64
CA ASP A 29 9.01 -4.58 -2.19
C ASP A 29 8.94 -5.74 -1.19
N ILE A 30 9.18 -5.47 0.09
CA ILE A 30 9.03 -6.48 1.15
C ILE A 30 7.55 -6.87 1.27
N VAL A 31 6.66 -5.88 1.27
CA VAL A 31 5.21 -6.13 1.31
C VAL A 31 4.73 -6.84 0.04
N LEU A 32 5.33 -6.58 -1.12
CA LEU A 32 5.02 -7.28 -2.38
C LEU A 32 5.34 -8.77 -2.29
N LYS A 33 6.47 -9.13 -1.65
CA LYS A 33 6.81 -10.53 -1.36
C LYS A 33 5.79 -11.13 -0.40
N ASP A 34 5.46 -10.44 0.70
CA ASP A 34 4.55 -10.96 1.73
C ASP A 34 3.12 -11.16 1.21
N ILE A 35 2.60 -10.21 0.41
CA ILE A 35 1.23 -10.33 -0.14
C ILE A 35 1.13 -11.43 -1.20
N LYS A 36 2.19 -11.67 -1.98
CA LYS A 36 2.25 -12.81 -2.92
C LYS A 36 2.25 -14.13 -2.16
N HIS A 37 3.00 -14.22 -1.06
CA HIS A 37 2.99 -15.41 -0.20
C HIS A 37 1.60 -15.65 0.41
N LEU A 38 0.97 -14.61 0.96
CA LEU A 38 -0.40 -14.67 1.48
C LEU A 38 -1.42 -15.16 0.45
N LEU A 39 -1.32 -14.67 -0.80
CA LEU A 39 -2.19 -15.12 -1.89
C LEU A 39 -1.96 -16.59 -2.26
N GLY A 40 -0.71 -17.07 -2.23
CA GLY A 40 -0.38 -18.48 -2.42
C GLY A 40 -1.03 -19.37 -1.36
N LEU A 41 -0.92 -18.99 -0.07
CA LEU A 41 -1.59 -19.69 1.02
C LEU A 41 -3.12 -19.70 0.86
N GLY A 42 -3.69 -18.57 0.42
CA GLY A 42 -5.13 -18.48 0.11
C GLY A 42 -5.54 -19.47 -0.99
N GLN A 43 -4.73 -19.60 -2.05
CA GLN A 43 -4.96 -20.57 -3.12
C GLN A 43 -4.91 -22.01 -2.62
N GLU A 44 -3.89 -22.38 -1.84
CA GLU A 44 -3.76 -23.72 -1.24
C GLU A 44 -4.93 -24.07 -0.32
N ALA A 45 -5.45 -23.07 0.40
CA ALA A 45 -6.61 -23.20 1.27
C ALA A 45 -7.96 -23.09 0.54
N ASN A 46 -7.99 -22.93 -0.78
CA ASN A 46 -9.20 -22.69 -1.57
C ASN A 46 -10.01 -21.46 -1.07
N MET A 47 -9.30 -20.42 -0.62
CA MET A 47 -9.84 -19.17 -0.08
C MET A 47 -9.54 -17.97 -0.99
N ALA A 48 -10.59 -17.23 -1.36
CA ALA A 48 -10.47 -16.02 -2.15
C ALA A 48 -10.18 -14.78 -1.28
N LEU A 49 -8.93 -14.29 -1.30
CA LEU A 49 -8.49 -13.10 -0.57
C LEU A 49 -8.66 -11.81 -1.41
N LYS A 50 -9.91 -11.41 -1.66
CA LYS A 50 -10.24 -10.29 -2.57
C LYS A 50 -9.56 -8.97 -2.20
N ASN A 51 -9.51 -8.63 -0.91
CA ASN A 51 -8.86 -7.38 -0.46
C ASN A 51 -7.34 -7.41 -0.68
N ALA A 52 -6.71 -8.59 -0.58
CA ALA A 52 -5.28 -8.73 -0.86
C ALA A 52 -4.99 -8.56 -2.36
N LEU A 53 -5.88 -9.02 -3.25
CA LEU A 53 -5.77 -8.76 -4.69
C LEU A 53 -5.86 -7.26 -5.01
N THR A 54 -6.82 -6.56 -4.40
CA THR A 54 -6.93 -5.10 -4.55
C THR A 54 -5.70 -4.36 -4.03
N GLY A 55 -5.22 -4.73 -2.84
CA GLY A 55 -3.99 -4.16 -2.27
C GLY A 55 -2.77 -4.41 -3.16
N LEU A 56 -2.62 -5.64 -3.69
CA LEU A 56 -1.54 -6.00 -4.60
C LEU A 56 -1.55 -5.14 -5.87
N ALA A 57 -2.73 -4.91 -6.47
CA ALA A 57 -2.84 -4.11 -7.68
C ALA A 57 -2.35 -2.67 -7.48
N TYR A 58 -2.75 -2.02 -6.37
CA TYR A 58 -2.27 -0.68 -6.05
C TYR A 58 -0.79 -0.66 -5.66
N LEU A 59 -0.31 -1.67 -4.93
CA LEU A 59 1.10 -1.80 -4.58
C LEU A 59 1.99 -1.92 -5.82
N GLN A 60 1.57 -2.74 -6.80
CA GLN A 60 2.27 -2.85 -8.07
C GLN A 60 2.23 -1.54 -8.87
N LYS A 61 1.12 -0.79 -8.81
CA LYS A 61 1.03 0.52 -9.48
C LYS A 61 2.06 1.51 -8.90
N VAL A 62 2.19 1.60 -7.57
CA VAL A 62 3.15 2.53 -6.96
C VAL A 62 4.61 2.15 -7.21
N ILE A 63 4.93 0.85 -7.18
CA ILE A 63 6.28 0.35 -7.48
C ILE A 63 6.66 0.65 -8.94
N LYS A 64 5.74 0.46 -9.89
CA LYS A 64 6.00 0.76 -11.31
C LYS A 64 6.09 2.26 -11.61
N GLY A 65 5.34 3.08 -10.88
CA GLY A 65 5.26 4.53 -11.10
C GLY A 65 6.40 5.33 -10.46
N SER A 66 7.20 4.71 -9.58
CA SER A 66 8.26 5.40 -8.85
C SER A 66 9.63 4.85 -9.28
N PRO A 67 10.59 5.70 -9.70
CA PRO A 67 11.94 5.25 -10.09
C PRO A 67 12.85 4.91 -8.90
N GLY A 68 12.35 4.94 -7.66
CA GLY A 68 13.11 4.68 -6.43
C GLY A 68 12.70 3.38 -5.76
N ASP A 69 13.63 2.81 -4.98
CA ASP A 69 13.45 1.60 -4.16
C ASP A 69 12.81 1.89 -2.79
N GLN A 70 12.93 3.11 -2.29
CA GLN A 70 12.45 3.54 -0.97
C GLN A 70 10.96 3.94 -0.95
N ILE A 71 10.08 3.03 -1.35
CA ILE A 71 8.62 3.28 -1.38
C ILE A 71 7.99 2.68 -0.13
N ASP A 72 7.24 3.47 0.64
CA ASP A 72 6.44 2.95 1.76
C ASP A 72 5.13 2.33 1.27
N VAL A 73 4.68 1.25 1.91
CA VAL A 73 3.39 0.60 1.61
C VAL A 73 2.21 1.57 1.64
N SER A 74 2.24 2.62 2.48
CA SER A 74 1.16 3.61 2.54
C SER A 74 1.00 4.43 1.25
N ALA A 75 1.98 4.42 0.35
CA ALA A 75 1.91 5.04 -0.98
C ALA A 75 0.71 4.55 -1.82
N ILE A 76 0.16 3.36 -1.51
CA ILE A 76 -1.07 2.86 -2.17
C ILE A 76 -2.22 3.87 -2.08
N TYR A 77 -2.26 4.71 -1.03
CA TYR A 77 -3.26 5.76 -0.91
C TYR A 77 -3.13 6.81 -2.03
N GLY A 78 -1.91 7.21 -2.40
CA GLY A 78 -1.67 8.10 -3.53
C GLY A 78 -2.15 7.48 -4.85
N ALA A 79 -1.91 6.18 -5.06
CA ALA A 79 -2.42 5.48 -6.25
C ALA A 79 -3.95 5.39 -6.28
N VAL A 80 -4.61 5.28 -5.13
CA VAL A 80 -6.07 5.34 -4.99
C VAL A 80 -6.59 6.75 -5.28
N ARG A 81 -5.91 7.81 -4.83
CA ARG A 81 -6.25 9.20 -5.15
C ARG A 81 -6.27 9.45 -6.65
N GLU A 82 -5.19 9.05 -7.34
CA GLU A 82 -5.11 9.14 -8.81
C GLU A 82 -6.23 8.37 -9.50
N ALA A 83 -6.58 7.17 -9.02
CA ALA A 83 -7.66 6.38 -9.58
C ALA A 83 -9.04 7.07 -9.44
N ASN A 84 -9.14 8.10 -8.60
CA ASN A 84 -10.35 8.88 -8.36
C ASN A 84 -10.19 10.34 -8.83
N GLY A 85 -9.26 10.62 -9.74
CA GLY A 85 -9.12 11.94 -10.39
C GLY A 85 -8.44 13.01 -9.52
N LEU A 86 -7.79 12.62 -8.42
CA LEU A 86 -7.00 13.51 -7.59
C LEU A 86 -5.51 13.37 -7.91
N GLU A 87 -4.71 14.35 -7.50
CA GLU A 87 -3.25 14.21 -7.55
C GLU A 87 -2.79 13.11 -6.58
N PHE A 88 -1.68 12.44 -6.94
CA PHE A 88 -1.04 11.43 -6.09
C PHE A 88 -0.69 12.00 -4.72
N LYS A 89 -0.18 13.25 -4.70
CA LYS A 89 0.19 14.00 -3.51
C LYS A 89 -1.01 14.86 -3.05
N ASN A 90 -0.99 15.25 -1.79
CA ASN A 90 -1.93 16.20 -1.19
C ASN A 90 -1.19 17.37 -0.58
#